data_AF-A0A067TPJ7-F1
#
_entry.id   AF-A0A067TPJ7-F1
#
_cell.length_a   1.000
_cell.length_b   1.000
_cell.length_c   1.000
_cell.angle_alpha   90.00
_cell.angle_beta   90.00
_cell.angle_gamma   90.00
#
_symmetry.space_group_name_H-M   'P 1'
#
loop_
_entity.id
_entity.type
_entity.pdbx_description
1 polymer ?
#
loop_
_entity_poly.entity_id
_entity_poly.type
_entity_poly.pdbx_seq_one_letter_code
_entity_poly.pdbx_strand_id
1 'polypeptide(L)'
;MSKIESNALRPSFTTNSRTLSAGSLKDRLSKLAATPLSVPNPVAALHANLNFVPAKIPRKRRLQMLAVAIWSVMIVITTCAWLLLLSIPPLWPLLAIYFVWARWIDTSPERGGRSSQWFRSMRFWRYFADYYPASFLKEADLPPDRPYVFGYHPHGIIGMGALATFATEATGFSAAFPGIKPHLLTLTTNFQMPFYRDILLSLGVCSVSKESCSNILKSGPGSAITIVVGGAAESLSAHPGTADLTLRKRLGFIKLAIQHGADLVPVFSFGENDIYQQMPNEKGTTVYALQRKFQSIFGFTLPLFHGRGLLNYNLGLMPYRRQIVAVIGNPIHVQQCDKPTIEEVMRVQTRYIEELTRIWNTYKDQFAKARLRELNIID
;
A
#
# COMPACT_ATOMS: atom_id res chain seq x y z
N MET A 1 66.03 22.42 27.02
CA MET A 1 65.43 23.57 26.32
C MET A 1 66.44 24.16 25.35
N SER A 2 66.38 23.79 24.08
CA SER A 2 66.55 24.69 22.93
C SER A 2 66.34 23.86 21.65
N LYS A 3 65.40 24.32 20.82
CA LYS A 3 65.17 23.88 19.44
C LYS A 3 66.10 24.69 18.54
N ILE A 4 66.75 24.04 17.58
CA ILE A 4 67.37 24.63 16.37
C ILE A 4 67.22 23.54 15.27
N GLU A 5 66.26 23.65 14.36
CA GLU A 5 66.39 24.20 12.98
C GLU A 5 67.39 23.40 12.12
N SER A 6 66.90 22.52 11.24
CA SER A 6 66.61 22.78 9.80
C SER A 6 67.85 23.11 8.97
N ASN A 7 68.30 22.15 8.15
CA ASN A 7 68.81 22.50 6.84
C ASN A 7 68.62 21.37 5.82
N ALA A 8 68.21 21.80 4.64
CA ALA A 8 67.74 21.01 3.51
C ALA A 8 68.90 20.45 2.66
N LEU A 9 68.73 19.23 2.16
CA LEU A 9 69.48 18.70 1.02
C LEU A 9 68.49 18.17 -0.02
N ARG A 10 68.46 18.86 -1.16
CA ARG A 10 67.64 18.56 -2.35
C ARG A 10 68.02 17.18 -2.92
N PRO A 11 67.06 16.31 -3.28
CA PRO A 11 67.35 15.19 -4.16
C PRO A 11 67.34 15.65 -5.62
N SER A 12 68.32 15.17 -6.37
CA SER A 12 68.50 15.35 -7.81
C SER A 12 67.31 14.80 -8.61
N PHE A 13 66.82 15.59 -9.57
CA PHE A 13 65.91 15.10 -10.61
C PHE A 13 66.72 14.26 -11.59
N THR A 14 66.59 12.94 -11.51
CA THR A 14 66.93 12.04 -12.62
C THR A 14 65.67 11.77 -13.44
N THR A 15 65.59 12.40 -14.60
CA THR A 15 64.60 12.09 -15.64
C THR A 15 64.88 10.70 -16.22
N ASN A 16 64.29 9.67 -15.63
CA ASN A 16 64.15 8.38 -16.28
C ASN A 16 62.95 8.42 -17.22
N SER A 17 63.21 8.77 -18.48
CA SER A 17 62.29 8.58 -19.61
C SER A 17 62.06 7.08 -19.81
N ARG A 18 61.05 6.51 -19.14
CA ARG A 18 60.53 5.20 -19.52
C ARG A 18 59.72 5.36 -20.80
N THR A 19 60.40 5.13 -21.93
CA THR A 19 59.79 4.87 -23.22
C THR A 19 58.85 3.68 -23.10
N LEU A 20 57.55 3.96 -22.97
CA LEU A 20 56.51 2.95 -23.17
C LEU A 20 56.57 2.55 -24.65
N SER A 21 57.12 1.35 -24.94
CA SER A 21 57.09 0.83 -26.29
C SER A 21 55.62 0.69 -26.74
N ALA A 22 55.32 1.10 -27.98
CA ALA A 22 53.98 1.00 -28.55
C ALA A 22 53.43 -0.44 -28.51
N GLY A 23 54.31 -1.45 -28.44
CA GLY A 23 53.94 -2.85 -28.22
C GLY A 23 53.26 -3.10 -26.87
N SER A 24 53.73 -2.48 -25.79
CA SER A 24 53.17 -2.65 -24.43
C SER A 24 51.75 -2.07 -24.28
N LEU A 25 51.48 -0.96 -24.97
CA LEU A 25 50.15 -0.35 -24.96
C LEU A 25 49.15 -1.14 -25.82
N LYS A 26 49.59 -1.63 -26.99
CA LYS A 26 48.77 -2.47 -27.88
C LYS A 26 48.42 -3.81 -27.23
N ASP A 27 49.34 -4.40 -26.47
CA ASP A 27 49.10 -5.63 -25.71
C ASP A 27 48.17 -5.45 -24.50
N ARG A 28 48.19 -4.27 -23.88
CA ARG A 28 47.23 -3.93 -22.80
C ARG A 28 45.85 -3.61 -23.35
N LEU A 29 45.77 -2.93 -24.49
CA LEU A 29 44.50 -2.64 -25.18
C LEU A 29 43.88 -3.89 -25.79
N SER A 30 44.67 -4.81 -26.34
CA SER A 30 44.16 -6.10 -26.83
C SER A 30 43.64 -6.97 -25.69
N LYS A 31 44.30 -6.98 -24.52
CA LYS A 31 43.81 -7.67 -23.32
C LYS A 31 42.53 -7.05 -22.76
N LEU A 32 42.39 -5.72 -22.79
CA LEU A 32 41.16 -5.02 -22.40
C LEU A 32 40.01 -5.23 -23.40
N ALA A 33 40.31 -5.34 -24.70
CA ALA A 33 39.31 -5.64 -25.74
C ALA A 33 38.90 -7.12 -25.75
N ALA A 34 39.78 -8.03 -25.32
CA ALA A 34 39.53 -9.47 -25.23
C ALA A 34 38.91 -9.91 -23.90
N THR A 35 38.76 -9.01 -22.92
CA THR A 35 37.98 -9.34 -21.71
C THR A 35 36.51 -9.12 -22.08
N PRO A 36 35.67 -10.18 -22.15
CA PRO A 36 34.24 -9.96 -22.27
C PRO A 36 33.81 -9.18 -21.03
N LEU A 37 33.34 -7.95 -21.24
CA LEU A 37 32.55 -7.23 -20.26
C LEU A 37 31.30 -8.07 -20.01
N SER A 38 31.40 -9.03 -19.09
CA SER A 38 30.26 -9.65 -18.45
C SER A 38 29.62 -8.61 -17.54
N VAL A 39 29.10 -7.54 -18.14
CA VAL A 39 27.97 -6.84 -17.53
C VAL A 39 26.88 -7.90 -17.55
N PRO A 40 26.48 -8.48 -16.39
CA PRO A 40 25.36 -9.40 -16.39
C PRO A 40 24.22 -8.59 -16.99
N ASN A 41 23.71 -9.02 -18.15
CA ASN A 41 22.53 -8.39 -18.70
C ASN A 41 21.48 -8.51 -17.58
N PRO A 42 21.05 -7.41 -16.93
CA PRO A 42 20.21 -7.51 -15.75
C PRO A 42 18.89 -8.23 -16.09
N VAL A 43 18.50 -8.19 -17.36
CA VAL A 43 17.39 -8.96 -17.92
C VAL A 43 17.72 -10.46 -17.97
N ALA A 44 18.90 -10.87 -18.43
CA ALA A 44 19.29 -12.28 -18.47
C ALA A 44 19.45 -12.91 -17.07
N ALA A 45 19.95 -12.14 -16.10
CA ALA A 45 20.02 -12.57 -14.70
C ALA A 45 18.61 -12.73 -14.05
N LEU A 46 17.64 -11.94 -14.50
CA LEU A 46 16.22 -12.05 -14.11
C LEU A 46 15.57 -13.33 -14.69
N HIS A 47 15.93 -13.70 -15.92
CA HIS A 47 15.43 -14.93 -16.58
C HIS A 47 16.05 -16.22 -16.01
N ALA A 48 17.31 -16.17 -15.53
CA ALA A 48 18.04 -17.34 -15.06
C ALA A 48 17.48 -17.96 -13.76
N ASN A 49 16.64 -17.24 -13.02
CA ASN A 49 16.04 -17.69 -11.75
C ASN A 49 14.50 -17.71 -11.81
N LEU A 50 13.88 -18.12 -12.92
CA LEU A 50 12.42 -18.28 -12.98
C LEU A 50 12.00 -19.64 -12.40
N ASN A 51 11.63 -19.65 -11.11
CA ASN A 51 10.99 -20.82 -10.52
C ASN A 51 9.55 -20.91 -11.06
N PHE A 52 9.31 -21.84 -11.98
CA PHE A 52 7.97 -22.12 -12.49
C PHE A 52 7.13 -22.86 -11.44
N VAL A 53 5.83 -22.64 -11.52
CA VAL A 53 4.88 -23.26 -10.58
C VAL A 53 4.74 -24.76 -10.90
N PRO A 54 4.79 -25.67 -9.90
CA PRO A 54 4.64 -27.10 -10.14
C PRO A 54 3.32 -27.44 -10.86
N ALA A 55 3.33 -28.41 -11.78
CA ALA A 55 2.14 -28.78 -12.54
C ALA A 55 0.94 -29.22 -11.67
N LYS A 56 1.21 -29.85 -10.52
CA LYS A 56 0.19 -30.38 -9.58
C LYS A 56 -0.05 -29.43 -8.39
N ILE A 57 -0.72 -28.31 -8.65
CA ILE A 57 -1.25 -27.43 -7.58
C ILE A 57 -2.68 -27.85 -7.21
N PRO A 58 -3.04 -27.94 -5.91
CA PRO A 58 -4.42 -28.15 -5.48
C PRO A 58 -5.39 -27.11 -6.07
N ARG A 59 -6.60 -27.54 -6.46
CA ARG A 59 -7.65 -26.66 -7.04
C ARG A 59 -7.92 -25.43 -6.17
N LYS A 60 -7.98 -25.60 -4.84
CA LYS A 60 -8.17 -24.49 -3.88
C LYS A 60 -7.11 -23.39 -4.07
N ARG A 61 -5.83 -23.75 -4.21
CA ARG A 61 -4.74 -22.79 -4.43
C ARG A 61 -4.85 -22.09 -5.78
N ARG A 62 -5.30 -22.78 -6.83
CA ARG A 62 -5.55 -22.15 -8.14
C ARG A 62 -6.68 -21.13 -8.07
N LEU A 63 -7.77 -21.43 -7.37
CA LEU A 63 -8.89 -20.50 -7.18
C LEU A 63 -8.48 -19.27 -6.36
N GLN A 64 -7.65 -19.44 -5.33
CA GLN A 64 -7.05 -18.33 -4.58
C GLN A 64 -6.21 -17.43 -5.48
N MET A 65 -5.33 -18.02 -6.31
CA MET A 65 -4.54 -17.25 -7.27
C MET A 65 -5.42 -16.53 -8.28
N LEU A 66 -6.44 -17.20 -8.81
CA LEU A 66 -7.37 -16.59 -9.75
C LEU A 66 -8.13 -15.42 -9.14
N ALA A 67 -8.60 -15.53 -7.90
CA ALA A 67 -9.31 -14.47 -7.21
C ALA A 67 -8.44 -13.20 -7.04
N VAL A 68 -7.21 -13.37 -6.56
CA VAL A 68 -6.26 -12.25 -6.45
C VAL A 68 -5.89 -11.69 -7.82
N ALA A 69 -5.70 -12.54 -8.84
CA ALA A 69 -5.38 -12.09 -10.19
C ALA A 69 -6.49 -11.23 -10.79
N ILE A 70 -7.73 -11.72 -10.74
CA ILE A 70 -8.91 -10.99 -11.20
C ILE A 70 -9.01 -9.65 -10.47
N TRP A 71 -8.78 -9.62 -9.16
CA TRP A 71 -8.83 -8.37 -8.39
C TRP A 71 -7.70 -7.40 -8.78
N SER A 72 -6.46 -7.89 -8.89
CA SER A 72 -5.28 -7.08 -9.24
C SER A 72 -5.42 -6.38 -10.59
N VAL A 73 -6.16 -6.96 -11.54
CA VAL A 73 -6.43 -6.35 -12.85
C VAL A 73 -7.87 -5.87 -13.01
N MET A 74 -8.66 -5.80 -11.94
CA MET A 74 -10.10 -5.51 -12.02
C MET A 74 -10.38 -4.19 -12.73
N ILE A 75 -9.61 -3.14 -12.40
CA ILE A 75 -9.73 -1.83 -13.05
C ILE A 75 -9.47 -1.91 -14.56
N VAL A 76 -8.54 -2.75 -15.01
CA VAL A 76 -8.24 -2.98 -16.43
C VAL A 76 -9.40 -3.74 -17.07
N ILE A 77 -9.88 -4.81 -16.44
CA ILE A 77 -11.02 -5.60 -16.93
C ILE A 77 -12.24 -4.69 -17.13
N THR A 78 -12.60 -3.88 -16.14
CA THR A 78 -13.76 -2.98 -16.22
C THR A 78 -13.57 -1.88 -17.26
N THR A 79 -12.34 -1.35 -17.40
CA THR A 79 -12.03 -0.33 -18.42
C THR A 79 -12.14 -0.92 -19.82
N CYS A 80 -11.57 -2.10 -20.06
CA CYS A 80 -11.69 -2.80 -21.34
C CYS A 80 -13.15 -3.14 -21.65
N ALA A 81 -13.93 -3.58 -20.66
CA ALA A 81 -15.36 -3.83 -20.83
C ALA A 81 -16.11 -2.55 -21.22
N TRP A 82 -15.84 -1.42 -20.57
CA TRP A 82 -16.42 -0.12 -20.92
C TRP A 82 -16.10 0.29 -22.36
N LEU A 83 -14.82 0.20 -22.76
CA LEU A 83 -14.39 0.54 -24.12
C LEU A 83 -14.99 -0.41 -25.19
N LEU A 84 -15.12 -1.69 -24.87
CA LEU A 84 -15.76 -2.67 -25.75
C LEU A 84 -17.26 -2.39 -25.91
N LEU A 85 -17.97 -2.00 -24.85
CA LEU A 85 -19.38 -1.61 -24.98
C LEU A 85 -19.53 -0.30 -25.76
N LEU A 86 -18.59 0.64 -25.59
CA LEU A 86 -18.56 1.86 -26.39
C LEU A 86 -18.29 1.61 -27.88
N SER A 87 -17.66 0.49 -28.27
CA SER A 87 -17.47 0.16 -29.69
C SER A 87 -18.75 -0.36 -30.37
N ILE A 88 -19.87 -0.47 -29.63
CA ILE A 88 -21.17 -0.94 -30.12
C ILE A 88 -22.17 0.25 -30.12
N PRO A 89 -22.36 0.96 -31.25
CA PRO A 89 -23.18 2.19 -31.31
C PRO A 89 -24.62 2.05 -30.79
N PRO A 90 -25.35 0.94 -31.01
CA PRO A 90 -26.68 0.76 -30.44
C PRO A 90 -26.75 0.86 -28.90
N LEU A 91 -25.65 0.64 -28.19
CA LEU A 91 -25.60 0.73 -26.73
C LEU A 91 -25.35 2.15 -26.22
N TRP A 92 -24.98 3.10 -27.09
CA TRP A 92 -24.58 4.45 -26.67
C TRP A 92 -25.62 5.19 -25.84
N PRO A 93 -26.94 5.15 -26.14
CA PRO A 93 -27.93 5.82 -25.30
C PRO A 93 -27.89 5.32 -23.85
N LEU A 94 -27.77 4.00 -23.65
CA LEU A 94 -27.71 3.39 -22.32
C LEU A 94 -26.41 3.73 -21.59
N LEU A 95 -25.27 3.68 -22.30
CA LEU A 95 -23.97 4.03 -21.75
C LEU A 95 -23.89 5.52 -21.38
N ALA A 96 -24.46 6.40 -22.20
CA ALA A 96 -24.55 7.82 -21.92
C ALA A 96 -25.40 8.11 -20.68
N ILE A 97 -26.57 7.47 -20.57
CA ILE A 97 -27.43 7.58 -19.37
C ILE A 97 -26.66 7.11 -18.13
N TYR A 98 -26.04 5.94 -18.18
CA TYR A 98 -25.25 5.41 -17.06
C TYR A 98 -24.08 6.34 -16.69
N PHE A 99 -23.32 6.83 -17.68
CA PHE A 99 -22.19 7.72 -17.43
C PHE A 99 -22.64 9.05 -16.82
N VAL A 100 -23.71 9.65 -17.35
CA VAL A 100 -24.27 10.89 -16.82
C VAL A 100 -24.75 10.71 -15.39
N TRP A 101 -25.49 9.63 -15.14
CA TRP A 101 -25.95 9.29 -13.79
C TRP A 101 -24.77 9.09 -12.84
N ALA A 102 -23.79 8.27 -13.21
CA ALA A 102 -22.65 7.95 -12.38
C ALA A 102 -21.77 9.18 -12.07
N ARG A 103 -21.68 10.15 -12.99
CA ARG A 103 -20.77 11.29 -12.89
C ARG A 103 -21.37 12.49 -12.17
N TRP A 104 -22.68 12.73 -12.33
CA TRP A 104 -23.34 13.96 -11.85
C TRP A 104 -24.53 13.72 -10.91
N ILE A 105 -25.07 12.50 -10.84
CA ILE A 105 -26.28 12.21 -10.04
C ILE A 105 -25.95 11.32 -8.84
N ASP A 106 -25.16 10.27 -9.03
CA ASP A 106 -24.88 9.27 -8.01
C ASP A 106 -23.87 9.79 -6.95
N THR A 107 -24.38 10.21 -5.81
CA THR A 107 -23.60 10.68 -4.65
C THR A 107 -23.20 9.56 -3.69
N SER A 108 -23.49 8.29 -4.03
CA SER A 108 -23.16 7.14 -3.19
C SER A 108 -21.70 7.10 -2.70
N PRO A 109 -20.67 7.42 -3.51
CA PRO A 109 -19.28 7.41 -3.03
C PRO A 109 -18.99 8.28 -1.81
N GLU A 110 -19.83 9.29 -1.56
CA GLU A 110 -19.66 10.26 -0.48
C GLU A 110 -20.73 10.15 0.61
N ARG A 111 -21.61 9.15 0.54
CA ARG A 111 -22.74 8.97 1.46
C ARG A 111 -22.87 7.54 1.99
N GLY A 112 -21.76 6.82 2.12
CA GLY A 112 -21.73 5.45 2.66
C GLY A 112 -21.89 4.34 1.62
N GLY A 113 -21.79 4.67 0.33
CA GLY A 113 -21.74 3.68 -0.74
C GLY A 113 -23.06 2.96 -1.00
N ARG A 114 -22.99 1.80 -1.66
CA ARG A 114 -24.14 0.93 -1.96
C ARG A 114 -23.81 -0.51 -1.53
N SER A 115 -23.42 -0.66 -0.27
CA SER A 115 -22.93 -1.93 0.27
C SER A 115 -23.93 -3.05 0.06
N SER A 116 -23.48 -4.15 -0.54
CA SER A 116 -24.27 -5.36 -0.78
C SER A 116 -23.73 -6.50 0.05
N GLN A 117 -24.49 -6.93 1.06
CA GLN A 117 -24.07 -8.00 1.95
C GLN A 117 -23.86 -9.32 1.18
N TRP A 118 -24.69 -9.58 0.18
CA TRP A 118 -24.52 -10.73 -0.72
C TRP A 118 -23.17 -10.66 -1.45
N PHE A 119 -22.85 -9.49 -2.04
CA PHE A 119 -21.60 -9.31 -2.79
C PHE A 119 -20.38 -9.46 -1.86
N ARG A 120 -20.41 -8.84 -0.68
CA ARG A 120 -19.34 -8.91 0.34
C ARG A 120 -19.12 -10.32 0.91
N SER A 121 -20.16 -11.17 0.88
CA SER A 121 -20.13 -12.56 1.41
C SER A 121 -19.79 -13.62 0.35
N MET A 122 -19.56 -13.23 -0.91
CA MET A 122 -19.27 -14.17 -1.98
C MET A 122 -18.03 -15.03 -1.68
N ARG A 123 -18.04 -16.28 -2.15
CA ARG A 123 -16.89 -17.21 -2.08
C ARG A 123 -15.61 -16.64 -2.70
N PHE A 124 -15.73 -15.74 -3.67
CA PHE A 124 -14.61 -15.03 -4.27
C PHE A 124 -13.72 -14.36 -3.21
N TRP A 125 -14.31 -13.64 -2.25
CA TRP A 125 -13.56 -12.93 -1.21
C TRP A 125 -12.91 -13.87 -0.20
N ARG A 126 -13.50 -15.04 0.05
CA ARG A 126 -12.84 -16.10 0.85
C ARG A 126 -11.59 -16.65 0.17
N TYR A 127 -11.65 -16.87 -1.15
CA TYR A 127 -10.44 -17.26 -1.90
C TYR A 127 -9.39 -16.15 -1.93
N PHE A 128 -9.83 -14.89 -2.02
CA PHE A 128 -8.96 -13.72 -1.92
C PHE A 128 -8.25 -13.66 -0.56
N ALA A 129 -8.98 -13.75 0.55
CA ALA A 129 -8.39 -13.72 1.90
C ALA A 129 -7.49 -14.93 2.17
N ASP A 130 -7.92 -16.14 1.81
CA ASP A 130 -7.14 -17.38 1.98
C ASP A 130 -5.85 -17.42 1.15
N TYR A 131 -5.72 -16.56 0.13
CA TYR A 131 -4.47 -16.41 -0.61
C TYR A 131 -3.36 -15.83 0.28
N TYR A 132 -3.70 -14.86 1.13
CA TYR A 132 -2.80 -14.18 2.07
C TYR A 132 -2.89 -14.74 3.50
N PRO A 133 -3.47 -15.92 3.68
CA PRO A 133 -4.11 -16.30 4.96
C PRO A 133 -4.55 -15.12 5.85
N ALA A 134 -5.35 -14.19 5.28
CA ALA A 134 -5.71 -12.94 5.93
C ALA A 134 -6.65 -13.19 7.12
N SER A 135 -6.39 -12.51 8.24
CA SER A 135 -7.18 -12.60 9.47
C SER A 135 -7.06 -11.31 10.27
N PHE A 136 -7.84 -11.16 11.34
CA PHE A 136 -7.65 -10.09 12.30
C PHE A 136 -7.72 -10.60 13.74
N LEU A 137 -7.10 -9.86 14.65
CA LEU A 137 -7.23 -10.01 16.09
C LEU A 137 -8.03 -8.82 16.64
N LYS A 138 -8.98 -9.11 17.51
CA LYS A 138 -9.80 -8.11 18.20
C LYS A 138 -9.31 -8.00 19.64
N GLU A 139 -8.81 -6.83 20.04
CA GLU A 139 -8.37 -6.60 21.43
C GLU A 139 -9.49 -6.05 22.34
N ALA A 140 -10.48 -5.36 21.77
CA ALA A 140 -11.57 -4.76 22.52
C ALA A 140 -12.93 -4.91 21.81
N ASP A 141 -14.00 -4.95 22.60
CA ASP A 141 -15.36 -4.76 22.11
C ASP A 141 -15.59 -3.29 21.73
N LEU A 142 -16.34 -3.08 20.65
CA LEU A 142 -16.72 -1.75 20.18
C LEU A 142 -18.25 -1.61 20.28
N PRO A 143 -18.75 -0.83 21.25
CA PRO A 143 -20.16 -0.53 21.37
C PRO A 143 -20.75 0.10 20.09
N PRO A 144 -21.88 -0.40 19.56
CA PRO A 144 -22.48 0.16 18.35
C PRO A 144 -23.29 1.46 18.59
N ASP A 145 -23.12 2.10 19.74
CA ASP A 145 -23.82 3.32 20.16
C ASP A 145 -23.17 4.62 19.65
N ARG A 146 -21.98 4.52 19.05
CA ARG A 146 -21.17 5.65 18.60
C ARG A 146 -20.47 5.40 17.25
N PRO A 147 -19.96 6.44 16.58
CA PRO A 147 -19.18 6.26 15.37
C PRO A 147 -17.71 5.94 15.66
N TYR A 148 -17.01 5.36 14.67
CA TYR A 148 -15.59 5.01 14.78
C TYR A 148 -14.75 5.44 13.58
N VAL A 149 -13.50 5.81 13.85
CA VAL A 149 -12.46 6.00 12.83
C VAL A 149 -11.39 4.95 13.05
N PHE A 150 -11.31 3.96 12.16
CA PHE A 150 -10.21 2.99 12.14
C PHE A 150 -9.04 3.57 11.35
N GLY A 151 -7.90 3.73 12.00
CA GLY A 151 -6.66 4.11 11.33
C GLY A 151 -5.82 2.88 11.03
N TYR A 152 -5.71 2.52 9.75
CA TYR A 152 -5.03 1.31 9.29
C TYR A 152 -3.58 1.58 8.91
N HIS A 153 -2.68 0.77 9.46
CA HIS A 153 -1.23 0.84 9.27
C HIS A 153 -0.62 -0.56 9.15
N PRO A 154 0.49 -0.75 8.43
CA PRO A 154 0.94 0.11 7.34
C PRO A 154 -0.04 0.02 6.15
N HIS A 155 0.05 0.97 5.24
CA HIS A 155 -0.66 0.98 3.97
C HIS A 155 -0.22 -0.17 3.05
N GLY A 156 1.05 -0.55 3.12
CA GLY A 156 1.66 -1.39 2.10
C GLY A 156 1.65 -0.70 0.74
N ILE A 157 1.97 -1.45 -0.31
CA ILE A 157 1.87 -0.93 -1.69
C ILE A 157 0.40 -0.74 -2.07
N ILE A 158 -0.43 -1.72 -1.74
CA ILE A 158 -1.89 -1.74 -1.96
C ILE A 158 -2.47 -2.45 -0.74
N GLY A 159 -3.29 -1.78 0.07
CA GLY A 159 -3.82 -2.30 1.34
C GLY A 159 -4.79 -3.48 1.17
N MET A 160 -4.26 -4.67 0.92
CA MET A 160 -5.01 -5.91 0.68
C MET A 160 -5.62 -6.45 1.97
N GLY A 161 -4.92 -6.33 3.10
CA GLY A 161 -5.48 -6.70 4.40
C GLY A 161 -6.65 -5.80 4.80
N ALA A 162 -6.56 -4.50 4.48
CA ALA A 162 -7.63 -3.55 4.72
C ALA A 162 -8.87 -3.89 3.89
N LEU A 163 -8.69 -4.24 2.60
CA LEU A 163 -9.78 -4.72 1.76
C LEU A 163 -10.41 -6.01 2.30
N ALA A 164 -9.60 -7.03 2.58
CA ALA A 164 -10.07 -8.30 3.08
C ALA A 164 -10.89 -8.14 4.37
N THR A 165 -10.45 -7.25 5.26
CA THR A 165 -11.04 -7.08 6.60
C THR A 165 -12.23 -6.14 6.63
N PHE A 166 -12.12 -4.96 6.01
CA PHE A 166 -13.11 -3.89 6.18
C PHE A 166 -14.11 -3.79 5.02
N ALA A 167 -13.75 -4.28 3.81
CA ALA A 167 -14.62 -4.20 2.65
C ALA A 167 -15.38 -5.50 2.37
N THR A 168 -14.90 -6.64 2.86
CA THR A 168 -15.51 -7.96 2.62
C THR A 168 -15.89 -8.66 3.92
N GLU A 169 -16.68 -9.73 3.84
CA GLU A 169 -16.98 -10.60 4.99
C GLU A 169 -15.99 -11.78 5.12
N ALA A 170 -14.90 -11.78 4.34
CA ALA A 170 -14.01 -12.93 4.25
C ALA A 170 -13.27 -13.25 5.55
N THR A 171 -12.97 -12.24 6.36
CA THR A 171 -12.32 -12.39 7.67
C THR A 171 -13.32 -12.40 8.83
N GLY A 172 -14.60 -12.09 8.59
CA GLY A 172 -15.67 -12.12 9.60
C GLY A 172 -15.84 -10.86 10.44
N PHE A 173 -15.49 -9.67 9.93
CA PHE A 173 -15.58 -8.41 10.68
C PHE A 173 -16.97 -8.18 11.29
N SER A 174 -18.05 -8.30 10.49
CA SER A 174 -19.41 -8.01 10.97
C SER A 174 -19.88 -8.97 12.07
N ALA A 175 -19.32 -10.19 12.12
CA ALA A 175 -19.58 -11.14 13.20
C ALA A 175 -18.83 -10.77 14.49
N ALA A 176 -17.62 -10.22 14.38
CA ALA A 176 -16.82 -9.82 15.54
C ALA A 176 -17.24 -8.46 16.12
N PHE A 177 -17.76 -7.54 15.29
CA PHE A 177 -18.22 -6.21 15.70
C PHE A 177 -19.68 -6.01 15.28
N PRO A 178 -20.63 -6.71 15.94
CA PRO A 178 -22.04 -6.62 15.58
C PRO A 178 -22.55 -5.19 15.75
N GLY A 179 -23.26 -4.70 14.73
CA GLY A 179 -23.79 -3.32 14.70
C GLY A 179 -22.81 -2.27 14.18
N ILE A 180 -21.53 -2.59 14.01
CA ILE A 180 -20.56 -1.71 13.37
C ILE A 180 -20.59 -1.91 11.84
N LYS A 181 -20.77 -0.83 11.09
CA LYS A 181 -20.78 -0.79 9.63
C LYS A 181 -19.50 -0.12 9.12
N PRO A 182 -18.47 -0.91 8.75
CA PRO A 182 -17.21 -0.35 8.28
C PRO A 182 -17.32 0.11 6.83
N HIS A 183 -16.72 1.26 6.54
CA HIS A 183 -16.49 1.77 5.20
C HIS A 183 -15.00 1.97 4.98
N LEU A 184 -14.38 1.05 4.22
CA LEU A 184 -13.01 1.26 3.76
C LEU A 184 -12.98 2.44 2.79
N LEU A 185 -12.05 3.36 2.99
CA LEU A 185 -11.95 4.58 2.19
C LEU A 185 -10.80 4.49 1.19
N THR A 186 -11.05 4.96 -0.03
CA THR A 186 -10.06 4.98 -1.12
C THR A 186 -10.10 6.29 -1.91
N LEU A 187 -9.16 6.45 -2.85
CA LEU A 187 -9.03 7.65 -3.68
C LEU A 187 -10.33 7.96 -4.45
N THR A 188 -10.75 9.22 -4.45
CA THR A 188 -11.97 9.69 -5.15
C THR A 188 -11.95 9.36 -6.64
N THR A 189 -10.77 9.35 -7.27
CA THR A 189 -10.59 9.01 -8.69
C THR A 189 -11.06 7.60 -9.04
N ASN A 190 -11.02 6.65 -8.11
CA ASN A 190 -11.53 5.29 -8.34
C ASN A 190 -13.02 5.27 -8.70
N PHE A 191 -13.79 6.24 -8.19
CA PHE A 191 -15.23 6.34 -8.44
C PHE A 191 -15.59 7.03 -9.76
N GLN A 192 -14.58 7.52 -10.50
CA GLN A 192 -14.73 8.08 -11.84
C GLN A 192 -14.61 7.00 -12.93
N MET A 193 -14.13 5.80 -12.57
CA MET A 193 -13.94 4.68 -13.50
C MET A 193 -15.26 3.89 -13.65
N PRO A 194 -15.84 3.85 -14.87
CA PRO A 194 -17.05 3.06 -15.14
C PRO A 194 -16.91 1.60 -14.72
N PHE A 195 -17.99 1.04 -14.17
CA PHE A 195 -18.12 -0.31 -13.61
C PHE A 195 -17.22 -0.64 -12.40
N TYR A 196 -15.96 -0.21 -12.40
CA TYR A 196 -15.06 -0.38 -11.24
C TYR A 196 -15.64 0.32 -10.01
N ARG A 197 -16.17 1.54 -10.19
CA ARG A 197 -16.89 2.26 -9.14
C ARG A 197 -18.01 1.44 -8.52
N ASP A 198 -18.78 0.69 -9.31
CA ASP A 198 -19.94 -0.06 -8.84
C ASP A 198 -19.51 -1.29 -8.04
N ILE A 199 -18.38 -1.92 -8.42
CA ILE A 199 -17.76 -2.99 -7.64
C ILE A 199 -17.33 -2.47 -6.27
N LEU A 200 -16.63 -1.32 -6.22
CA LEU A 200 -16.21 -0.69 -4.96
C LEU A 200 -17.40 -0.32 -4.08
N LEU A 201 -18.42 0.32 -4.66
CA LEU A 201 -19.63 0.71 -3.93
C LEU A 201 -20.40 -0.51 -3.41
N SER A 202 -20.44 -1.60 -4.17
CA SER A 202 -21.03 -2.88 -3.73
C SER A 202 -20.27 -3.52 -2.57
N LEU A 203 -18.98 -3.25 -2.44
CA LEU A 203 -18.17 -3.63 -1.27
C LEU A 203 -18.34 -2.68 -0.07
N GLY A 204 -19.10 -1.59 -0.22
CA GLY A 204 -19.21 -0.53 0.79
C GLY A 204 -17.99 0.39 0.86
N VAL A 205 -17.06 0.28 -0.10
CA VAL A 205 -15.89 1.16 -0.20
C VAL A 205 -16.35 2.56 -0.63
N CYS A 206 -15.84 3.59 0.04
CA CYS A 206 -16.24 4.98 -0.19
C CYS A 206 -15.03 5.89 -0.47
N SER A 207 -15.31 7.13 -0.85
CA SER A 207 -14.30 8.17 -1.06
C SER A 207 -13.64 8.55 0.26
N VAL A 208 -12.32 8.77 0.24
CA VAL A 208 -11.55 9.33 1.37
C VAL A 208 -11.64 10.86 1.46
N SER A 209 -12.52 11.49 0.66
CA SER A 209 -12.78 12.93 0.74
C SER A 209 -13.32 13.31 2.13
N LYS A 210 -12.95 14.50 2.62
CA LYS A 210 -13.42 14.99 3.93
C LYS A 210 -14.94 15.01 4.03
N GLU A 211 -15.62 15.37 2.94
CA GLU A 211 -17.08 15.36 2.84
C GLU A 211 -17.65 13.95 3.02
N SER A 212 -17.13 12.96 2.29
CA SER A 212 -17.51 11.56 2.44
C SER A 212 -17.35 11.06 3.87
N CYS A 213 -16.17 11.29 4.45
CA CYS A 213 -15.88 10.93 5.83
C CYS A 213 -16.89 11.55 6.81
N SER A 214 -17.18 12.85 6.65
CA SER A 214 -18.12 13.57 7.51
C SER A 214 -19.55 13.04 7.37
N ASN A 215 -20.01 12.78 6.14
CA ASN A 215 -21.34 12.27 5.87
C ASN A 215 -21.55 10.87 6.46
N ILE A 216 -20.54 9.98 6.34
CA ILE A 216 -20.60 8.64 6.90
C ILE A 216 -20.65 8.70 8.43
N LEU A 217 -19.77 9.47 9.07
CA LEU A 217 -19.73 9.59 10.53
C LEU A 217 -20.99 10.26 11.12
N LYS A 218 -21.66 11.13 10.36
CA LYS A 218 -22.95 11.72 10.73
C LYS A 218 -24.13 10.77 10.57
N SER A 219 -23.96 9.61 9.95
CA SER A 219 -25.04 8.63 9.74
C SER A 219 -25.51 7.98 11.04
N GLY A 220 -24.80 8.19 12.15
CA GLY A 220 -25.23 7.85 13.50
C GLY A 220 -24.49 6.65 14.10
N PRO A 221 -25.04 6.08 15.19
CA PRO A 221 -24.46 4.96 15.92
C PRO A 221 -24.07 3.78 15.02
N GLY A 222 -22.89 3.21 15.29
CA GLY A 222 -22.37 2.06 14.55
C GLY A 222 -21.77 2.40 13.18
N SER A 223 -21.84 3.65 12.71
CA SER A 223 -21.13 4.05 11.49
C SER A 223 -19.62 4.07 11.73
N ALA A 224 -18.85 3.51 10.79
CA ALA A 224 -17.41 3.53 10.91
C ALA A 224 -16.72 3.75 9.57
N ILE A 225 -15.61 4.47 9.60
CA ILE A 225 -14.72 4.61 8.44
C ILE A 225 -13.37 3.97 8.73
N THR A 226 -12.73 3.44 7.70
CA THR A 226 -11.36 2.93 7.78
C THR A 226 -10.49 3.71 6.81
N ILE A 227 -9.50 4.41 7.35
CA ILE A 227 -8.54 5.21 6.58
C ILE A 227 -7.20 4.49 6.63
N VAL A 228 -6.65 4.20 5.45
CA VAL A 228 -5.28 3.72 5.32
C VAL A 228 -4.34 4.94 5.33
N VAL A 229 -3.85 5.30 6.53
CA VAL A 229 -3.36 6.66 6.84
C VAL A 229 -2.09 7.04 6.06
N GLY A 230 -1.16 6.10 5.87
CA GLY A 230 0.12 6.36 5.21
C GLY A 230 -0.02 6.79 3.74
N GLY A 231 -1.07 6.32 3.07
CA GLY A 231 -1.41 6.67 1.69
C GLY A 231 -0.27 6.40 0.69
N ALA A 232 -0.24 7.22 -0.36
CA ALA A 232 0.77 7.12 -1.42
C ALA A 232 2.20 7.35 -0.93
N ALA A 233 2.41 8.17 0.10
CA ALA A 233 3.74 8.44 0.65
C ALA A 233 4.36 7.18 1.27
N GLU A 234 3.58 6.46 2.08
CA GLU A 234 4.03 5.21 2.69
C GLU A 234 4.13 4.06 1.68
N SER A 235 3.23 4.04 0.68
CA SER A 235 3.27 3.05 -0.42
C SER A 235 4.59 3.07 -1.20
N LEU A 236 5.20 4.26 -1.33
CA LEU A 236 6.48 4.49 -2.00
C LEU A 236 7.70 4.08 -1.17
N SER A 237 7.54 3.75 0.11
CA SER A 237 8.62 3.25 0.98
C SER A 237 8.26 1.91 1.63
N ALA A 238 7.24 1.22 1.12
CA ALA A 238 6.80 -0.07 1.62
C ALA A 238 7.80 -1.17 1.21
N HIS A 239 8.68 -1.54 2.14
CA HIS A 239 9.66 -2.60 1.96
C HIS A 239 9.37 -3.79 2.88
N PRO A 240 9.52 -5.04 2.39
CA PRO A 240 9.39 -6.23 3.22
C PRO A 240 10.28 -6.18 4.48
N GLY A 241 9.74 -6.69 5.59
CA GLY A 241 10.43 -6.72 6.88
C GLY A 241 10.56 -5.36 7.56
N THR A 242 9.94 -4.30 7.05
CA THR A 242 9.98 -2.96 7.65
C THR A 242 8.59 -2.47 8.03
N ALA A 243 8.52 -1.61 9.04
CA ALA A 243 7.30 -0.97 9.51
C ALA A 243 7.54 0.54 9.69
N ASP A 244 7.70 1.24 8.56
CA ASP A 244 7.84 2.69 8.55
C ASP A 244 6.47 3.32 8.30
N LEU A 245 5.92 3.98 9.32
CA LEU A 245 4.58 4.56 9.27
C LEU A 245 4.63 6.07 9.04
N THR A 246 4.10 6.54 7.91
CA THR A 246 3.86 7.95 7.63
C THR A 246 2.69 8.46 8.46
N LEU A 247 2.99 8.97 9.66
CA LEU A 247 1.96 9.32 10.65
C LEU A 247 2.24 10.64 11.39
N ARG A 248 3.51 11.07 11.54
CA ARG A 248 3.84 12.21 12.41
C ARG A 248 3.13 13.50 11.98
N LYS A 249 3.01 13.76 10.67
CA LYS A 249 2.31 14.96 10.14
C LYS A 249 0.87 14.68 9.70
N ARG A 250 0.36 13.45 9.86
CA ARG A 250 -0.98 13.04 9.39
C ARG A 250 -2.05 13.27 10.46
N LEU A 251 -2.36 14.53 10.74
CA LEU A 251 -3.35 14.88 11.78
C LEU A 251 -4.81 14.90 11.33
N GLY A 252 -5.06 14.78 10.02
CA GLY A 252 -6.39 14.98 9.42
C GLY A 252 -7.46 14.01 9.93
N PHE A 253 -7.12 12.72 10.04
CA PHE A 253 -8.07 11.69 10.49
C PHE A 253 -8.37 11.79 12.00
N ILE A 254 -7.40 12.25 12.81
CA ILE A 254 -7.58 12.52 14.24
C ILE A 254 -8.50 13.72 14.43
N LYS A 255 -8.23 14.81 13.69
CA LYS A 255 -9.09 16.00 13.70
C LYS A 255 -10.52 15.63 13.31
N LEU A 256 -10.69 14.80 12.28
CA LEU A 256 -11.99 14.31 11.85
C LEU A 256 -12.69 13.48 12.94
N ALA A 257 -11.98 12.57 13.60
CA ALA A 257 -12.51 11.77 14.71
C ALA A 257 -13.05 12.67 15.84
N ILE A 258 -12.26 13.66 16.27
CA ILE A 258 -12.67 14.63 17.30
C ILE A 258 -13.88 15.47 16.85
N GLN A 259 -13.91 15.93 15.59
CA GLN A 259 -15.03 16.74 15.07
C GLN A 259 -16.36 15.99 15.05
N HIS A 260 -16.33 14.67 14.99
CA HIS A 260 -17.52 13.82 14.90
C HIS A 260 -17.80 13.02 16.17
N GLY A 261 -17.01 13.19 17.23
CA GLY A 261 -17.13 12.35 18.44
C GLY A 261 -16.95 10.87 18.12
N ALA A 262 -16.14 10.54 17.11
CA ALA A 262 -15.93 9.19 16.64
C ALA A 262 -14.68 8.62 17.31
N ASP A 263 -14.84 7.55 18.08
CA ASP A 263 -13.72 6.94 18.80
C ASP A 263 -12.67 6.44 17.80
N LEU A 264 -11.41 6.73 18.09
CA LEU A 264 -10.30 6.45 17.19
C LEU A 264 -9.73 5.06 17.49
N VAL A 265 -9.74 4.15 16.53
CA VAL A 265 -9.27 2.77 16.71
C VAL A 265 -8.00 2.54 15.91
N PRO A 266 -6.83 2.40 16.56
CA PRO A 266 -5.60 2.04 15.88
C PRO A 266 -5.67 0.61 15.35
N VAL A 267 -5.29 0.40 14.09
CA VAL A 267 -5.21 -0.92 13.46
C VAL A 267 -3.82 -1.12 12.89
N PHE A 268 -3.13 -2.17 13.35
CA PHE A 268 -1.81 -2.55 12.85
C PHE A 268 -1.86 -3.88 12.10
N SER A 269 -1.47 -3.90 10.84
CA SER A 269 -1.46 -5.05 9.94
C SER A 269 -0.06 -5.60 9.75
N PHE A 270 0.20 -6.74 10.37
CA PHE A 270 1.43 -7.47 10.15
C PHE A 270 1.40 -8.18 8.79
N GLY A 271 2.52 -8.14 8.07
CA GLY A 271 2.69 -8.81 6.77
C GLY A 271 2.22 -8.02 5.55
N GLU A 272 1.57 -6.87 5.73
CA GLU A 272 1.10 -6.02 4.62
C GLU A 272 2.24 -5.57 3.71
N ASN A 273 3.39 -5.18 4.28
CA ASN A 273 4.56 -4.75 3.51
C ASN A 273 5.30 -5.92 2.83
N ASP A 274 5.01 -7.18 3.21
CA ASP A 274 5.73 -8.36 2.74
C ASP A 274 5.12 -8.98 1.48
N ILE A 275 3.94 -8.49 1.05
CA ILE A 275 3.21 -9.04 -0.11
C ILE A 275 3.74 -8.53 -1.45
N TYR A 276 4.62 -7.55 -1.49
CA TYR A 276 5.28 -7.09 -2.71
C TYR A 276 6.74 -6.76 -2.43
N GLN A 277 7.58 -6.83 -3.47
CA GLN A 277 8.91 -6.25 -3.43
C GLN A 277 8.89 -4.95 -4.24
N GLN A 278 9.18 -3.85 -3.56
CA GLN A 278 9.34 -2.58 -4.23
C GLN A 278 10.66 -2.58 -5.01
N MET A 279 10.63 -2.12 -6.26
CA MET A 279 11.87 -1.93 -7.01
C MET A 279 12.68 -0.81 -6.35
N PRO A 280 14.03 -0.93 -6.29
CA PRO A 280 14.87 0.13 -5.77
C PRO A 280 14.59 1.41 -6.54
N ASN A 281 14.10 2.44 -5.86
CA ASN A 281 13.81 3.74 -6.45
C ASN A 281 14.52 4.84 -5.68
N GLU A 282 15.84 4.77 -5.71
CA GLU A 282 16.70 5.71 -4.98
C GLU A 282 16.50 7.14 -5.50
N LYS A 283 16.59 8.10 -4.56
CA LYS A 283 16.53 9.53 -4.86
C LYS A 283 17.68 9.87 -5.81
N GLY A 284 17.33 10.33 -7.01
CA GLY A 284 18.31 10.67 -8.07
C GLY A 284 18.12 9.87 -9.36
N THR A 285 17.34 8.79 -9.35
CA THR A 285 17.00 8.06 -10.58
C THR A 285 15.97 8.81 -11.44
N THR A 286 16.01 8.61 -12.76
CA THR A 286 15.01 9.12 -13.70
C THR A 286 13.61 8.60 -13.39
N VAL A 287 13.53 7.37 -12.89
CA VAL A 287 12.30 6.71 -12.42
C VAL A 287 11.70 7.45 -11.22
N TYR A 288 12.52 7.80 -10.22
CA TYR A 288 12.09 8.59 -9.07
C TYR A 288 11.55 9.97 -9.48
N ALA A 289 12.24 10.65 -10.40
CA ALA A 289 11.81 11.95 -10.92
C ALA A 289 10.48 11.86 -11.69
N LEU A 290 10.29 10.82 -12.51
CA LEU A 290 9.05 10.59 -13.25
C LEU A 290 7.88 10.27 -12.32
N GLN A 291 8.10 9.40 -11.32
CA GLN A 291 7.08 9.10 -10.31
C GLN A 291 6.69 10.34 -9.52
N ARG A 292 7.65 11.15 -9.07
CA ARG A 292 7.39 12.43 -8.38
C ARG A 292 6.58 13.41 -9.23
N LYS A 293 6.89 13.50 -10.53
CA LYS A 293 6.13 14.34 -11.47
C LYS A 293 4.71 13.82 -11.68
N PHE A 294 4.54 12.51 -11.83
CA PHE A 294 3.22 11.88 -11.91
C PHE A 294 2.42 12.08 -10.63
N GLN A 295 3.05 11.92 -9.45
CA GLN A 295 2.44 12.21 -8.16
C GLN A 295 1.93 13.64 -8.06
N SER A 296 2.74 14.62 -8.48
CA SER A 296 2.36 16.03 -8.38
C SER A 296 1.19 16.40 -9.29
N ILE A 297 0.99 15.65 -10.38
CA ILE A 297 -0.08 15.89 -11.35
C ILE A 297 -1.37 15.17 -10.92
N PHE A 298 -1.26 13.90 -10.53
CA PHE A 298 -2.43 13.03 -10.33
C PHE A 298 -2.77 12.78 -8.86
N GLY A 299 -1.93 13.23 -7.92
CA GLY A 299 -2.14 13.03 -6.48
C GLY A 299 -1.86 11.61 -5.99
N PHE A 300 -1.48 10.69 -6.89
CA PHE A 300 -1.04 9.33 -6.57
C PHE A 300 0.17 8.98 -7.43
N THR A 301 1.10 8.18 -6.89
CA THR A 301 2.17 7.54 -7.66
C THR A 301 1.76 6.15 -8.08
N LEU A 302 2.29 5.69 -9.22
CA LEU A 302 2.36 4.26 -9.51
C LEU A 302 3.64 3.73 -8.85
N PRO A 303 3.59 3.06 -7.68
CA PRO A 303 4.76 2.39 -7.16
C PRO A 303 5.22 1.35 -8.21
N LEU A 304 6.51 1.32 -8.51
CA LEU A 304 7.09 0.26 -9.32
C LEU A 304 7.42 -0.87 -8.37
N PHE A 305 6.65 -1.94 -8.47
CA PHE A 305 6.79 -3.13 -7.65
C PHE A 305 6.75 -4.36 -8.53
N HIS A 306 7.39 -5.41 -8.07
CA HIS A 306 7.17 -6.75 -8.59
C HIS A 306 6.68 -7.65 -7.45
N GLY A 307 5.79 -8.54 -7.80
CA GLY A 307 5.52 -9.74 -7.03
C GLY A 307 5.84 -10.95 -7.90
N ARG A 308 4.97 -11.96 -7.87
CA ARG A 308 5.05 -13.16 -8.69
C ARG A 308 4.30 -13.02 -10.02
N GLY A 309 4.58 -13.91 -10.96
CA GLY A 309 3.77 -14.10 -12.17
C GLY A 309 2.61 -15.07 -11.94
N LEU A 310 1.71 -15.19 -12.93
CA LEU A 310 0.65 -16.21 -12.91
C LEU A 310 1.21 -17.63 -13.03
N LEU A 311 2.36 -17.78 -13.70
CA LEU A 311 3.01 -19.06 -14.00
C LEU A 311 4.42 -19.21 -13.40
N ASN A 312 4.94 -18.16 -12.74
CA ASN A 312 6.28 -18.15 -12.15
C ASN A 312 6.26 -17.44 -10.79
N TYR A 313 7.20 -17.75 -9.90
CA TYR A 313 7.21 -17.22 -8.54
C TYR A 313 7.91 -15.85 -8.38
N ASN A 314 8.70 -15.42 -9.36
CA ASN A 314 9.74 -14.40 -9.14
C ASN A 314 9.55 -13.12 -9.97
N LEU A 315 8.61 -13.10 -10.94
CA LEU A 315 8.38 -11.94 -11.80
C LEU A 315 6.93 -11.82 -12.26
N GLY A 316 6.23 -10.79 -11.75
CA GLY A 316 4.94 -10.34 -12.26
C GLY A 316 4.28 -9.32 -11.32
N LEU A 317 2.99 -9.05 -11.53
CA LEU A 317 2.22 -8.07 -10.76
C LEU A 317 1.39 -8.71 -9.62
N MET A 318 1.46 -10.03 -9.45
CA MET A 318 0.70 -10.73 -8.42
C MET A 318 1.43 -10.65 -7.08
N PRO A 319 0.79 -10.31 -5.97
CA PRO A 319 1.46 -10.24 -4.67
C PRO A 319 1.96 -11.61 -4.18
N TYR A 320 2.99 -11.63 -3.33
CA TYR A 320 3.48 -12.83 -2.65
C TYR A 320 2.48 -13.40 -1.64
N ARG A 321 2.60 -14.70 -1.35
CA ARG A 321 1.68 -15.44 -0.48
C ARG A 321 2.21 -15.35 0.93
N ARG A 322 1.98 -14.20 1.57
CA ARG A 322 2.38 -13.94 2.96
C ARG A 322 1.15 -13.78 3.82
N GLN A 323 1.28 -14.18 5.08
CA GLN A 323 0.23 -14.01 6.08
C GLN A 323 -0.03 -12.53 6.30
N ILE A 324 -1.30 -12.12 6.36
CA ILE A 324 -1.69 -10.78 6.80
C ILE A 324 -2.53 -10.91 8.08
N VAL A 325 -2.13 -10.23 9.14
CA VAL A 325 -2.88 -10.20 10.42
C VAL A 325 -3.08 -8.77 10.86
N ALA A 326 -4.32 -8.29 10.77
CA ALA A 326 -4.71 -6.98 11.27
C ALA A 326 -5.06 -7.07 12.76
N VAL A 327 -4.34 -6.39 13.63
CA VAL A 327 -4.70 -6.23 15.04
C VAL A 327 -5.53 -4.96 15.18
N ILE A 328 -6.79 -5.12 15.58
CA ILE A 328 -7.71 -4.03 15.88
C ILE A 328 -7.59 -3.72 17.36
N GLY A 329 -6.98 -2.56 17.64
CA GLY A 329 -6.58 -2.15 18.98
C GLY A 329 -7.69 -1.58 19.84
N ASN A 330 -7.28 -1.07 20.99
CA ASN A 330 -8.17 -0.42 21.94
C ASN A 330 -8.69 0.93 21.36
N PRO A 331 -9.99 1.24 21.52
CA PRO A 331 -10.53 2.52 21.11
C PRO A 331 -10.00 3.65 21.98
N ILE A 332 -9.61 4.74 21.34
CA ILE A 332 -9.22 5.99 22.00
C ILE A 332 -10.44 6.90 21.98
N HIS A 333 -11.04 7.05 23.16
CA HIS A 333 -12.19 7.92 23.31
C HIS A 333 -11.83 9.38 23.05
N VAL A 334 -12.67 10.06 22.27
CA VAL A 334 -12.56 11.49 21.96
C VAL A 334 -13.83 12.22 22.35
N GLN A 335 -13.68 13.43 22.88
CA GLN A 335 -14.81 14.31 23.13
C GLN A 335 -15.11 15.11 21.86
N GLN A 336 -16.37 15.16 21.44
CA GLN A 336 -16.74 15.89 20.23
C GLN A 336 -16.42 17.39 20.37
N CYS A 337 -15.69 17.94 19.41
CA CYS A 337 -15.38 19.37 19.33
C CYS A 337 -15.26 19.81 17.87
N ASP A 338 -16.09 20.77 17.45
CA ASP A 338 -16.15 21.24 16.06
C ASP A 338 -14.82 21.87 15.59
N LYS A 339 -14.13 22.57 16.48
CA LYS A 339 -12.87 23.27 16.22
C LYS A 339 -11.82 22.87 17.27
N PRO A 340 -11.26 21.64 17.18
CA PRO A 340 -10.28 21.19 18.16
C PRO A 340 -8.99 22.00 18.02
N THR A 341 -8.39 22.33 19.17
CA THR A 341 -7.07 22.99 19.21
C THR A 341 -6.00 22.02 18.73
N ILE A 342 -4.87 22.55 18.26
CA ILE A 342 -3.75 21.71 17.83
C ILE A 342 -3.21 20.85 18.97
N GLU A 343 -3.21 21.39 20.20
CA GLU A 343 -2.79 20.71 21.41
C GLU A 343 -3.65 19.47 21.69
N GLU A 344 -4.97 19.60 21.56
CA GLU A 344 -5.89 18.47 21.74
C GLU A 344 -5.69 17.40 20.66
N VAL A 345 -5.54 17.81 19.40
CA VAL A 345 -5.25 16.89 18.30
C VAL A 345 -3.93 16.15 18.53
N MET A 346 -2.89 16.85 18.98
CA MET A 346 -1.60 16.25 19.32
C MET A 346 -1.69 15.32 20.51
N ARG A 347 -2.45 15.66 21.56
CA ARG A 347 -2.68 14.79 22.72
C ARG A 347 -3.31 13.47 22.31
N VAL A 348 -4.32 13.50 21.44
CA VAL A 348 -4.95 12.28 20.89
C VAL A 348 -3.98 11.54 19.97
N GLN A 349 -3.17 12.24 19.17
CA GLN A 349 -2.13 11.61 18.33
C GLN A 349 -1.10 10.85 19.16
N THR A 350 -0.64 11.42 20.27
CA THR A 350 0.31 10.76 21.16
C THR A 350 -0.25 9.44 21.66
N ARG A 351 -1.49 9.43 22.18
CA ARG A 351 -2.18 8.20 22.61
C ARG A 351 -2.34 7.20 21.46
N TYR A 352 -2.62 7.68 20.26
CA TYR A 352 -2.75 6.85 19.07
C TYR A 352 -1.43 6.16 18.68
N ILE A 353 -0.32 6.89 18.72
CA ILE A 353 1.02 6.36 18.47
C ILE A 353 1.44 5.39 19.59
N GLU A 354 1.13 5.71 20.85
CA GLU A 354 1.38 4.83 22.00
C GLU A 354 0.65 3.49 21.83
N GLU A 355 -0.63 3.49 21.45
CA GLU A 355 -1.37 2.25 21.21
C GLU A 355 -0.84 1.46 20.00
N LEU A 356 -0.49 2.12 18.88
CA LEU A 356 0.17 1.43 17.76
C LEU A 356 1.50 0.79 18.18
N THR A 357 2.28 1.50 18.99
CA THR A 357 3.57 1.03 19.50
C THR A 357 3.38 -0.14 20.48
N ARG A 358 2.33 -0.09 21.30
CA ARG A 358 1.94 -1.20 22.18
C ARG A 358 1.60 -2.43 21.35
N ILE A 359 0.70 -2.31 20.36
CA ILE A 359 0.33 -3.42 19.46
C ILE A 359 1.57 -4.02 18.80
N TRP A 360 2.46 -3.18 18.26
CA TRP A 360 3.71 -3.64 17.69
C TRP A 360 4.53 -4.45 18.70
N ASN A 361 4.79 -3.89 19.89
CA ASN A 361 5.59 -4.56 20.91
C ASN A 361 4.97 -5.86 21.41
N THR A 362 3.64 -5.94 21.50
CA THR A 362 2.92 -7.15 21.92
C THR A 362 3.04 -8.27 20.88
N TYR A 363 2.95 -7.96 19.58
CA TYR A 363 2.74 -8.99 18.55
C TYR A 363 3.91 -9.16 17.55
N LYS A 364 4.92 -8.28 17.56
CA LYS A 364 6.04 -8.33 16.60
C LYS A 364 6.80 -9.66 16.60
N ASP A 365 6.98 -10.29 17.76
CA ASP A 365 7.72 -11.56 17.83
C ASP A 365 6.89 -12.76 17.34
N GLN A 366 5.57 -12.60 17.27
CA GLN A 366 4.68 -13.60 16.71
C GLN A 366 4.53 -13.45 15.18
N PHE A 367 4.26 -12.23 14.70
CA PHE A 367 3.87 -12.00 13.31
C PHE A 367 4.95 -11.32 12.44
N ALA A 368 5.93 -10.64 13.04
CA ALA A 368 7.04 -9.98 12.35
C ALA A 368 8.40 -10.63 12.66
N LYS A 369 8.47 -11.97 12.58
CA LYS A 369 9.69 -12.75 12.88
C LYS A 369 10.87 -12.43 11.97
N ALA A 370 10.58 -12.04 10.72
CA ALA A 370 11.59 -11.70 9.71
C ALA A 370 11.82 -10.18 9.59
N ARG A 371 11.48 -9.39 10.62
CA ARG A 371 11.68 -7.94 10.61
C ARG A 371 13.16 -7.60 10.51
N LEU A 372 13.46 -6.60 9.69
CA LEU A 372 14.80 -6.04 9.49
C LEU A 372 15.10 -4.91 10.48
N ARG A 373 14.05 -4.21 10.93
CA ARG A 373 14.12 -3.14 11.92
C ARG A 373 12.82 -3.04 12.70
N GLU A 374 12.89 -2.32 13.82
CA GLU A 374 11.73 -2.00 14.65
C GLU A 374 10.81 -0.95 13.97
N LEU A 375 9.59 -0.82 14.51
CA LEU A 375 8.61 0.18 14.10
C LEU A 375 9.24 1.58 14.11
N ASN A 376 9.04 2.32 13.02
CA ASN A 376 9.51 3.70 12.89
C ASN A 376 8.37 4.62 12.47
N ILE A 377 8.15 5.71 13.22
CA ILE A 377 7.14 6.71 12.90
C ILE A 377 7.79 7.88 12.15
N ILE A 378 7.50 7.98 10.85
CA ILE A 378 8.04 8.99 9.95
C ILE A 378 7.05 10.13 9.68
N ASP A 379 7.58 11.18 9.08
CA ASP A 379 6.90 12.44 8.78
C ASP A 379 5.73 12.35 7.81
#